data_AF-A0A0Q5DKS9-F1
#
_entry.id   AF-A0A0Q5DKS9-F1
#
_cell.length_a   1.000
_cell.length_b   1.000
_cell.length_c   1.000
_cell.angle_alpha   90.00
_cell.angle_beta   90.00
_cell.angle_gamma   90.00
#
_symmetry.space_group_name_H-M   'P 1'
#
loop_
_entity.id
_entity.type
_entity.pdbx_description
1 polymer ?
#
loop_
_entity_poly.entity_id
_entity_poly.type
_entity_poly.pdbx_seq_one_letter_code
_entity_poly.pdbx_strand_id
1 'polypeptide(L)'
;MRPPEPDFATRIAAALARLPGWEAGTAQIALAAAPVASPTHRAVASDCARVRRDGADPVFVKRRHADMAADLRPAMAEATRRAGALGLGPALLAGGGAEGDGVVVLADLPEPWRYARVGDLQDADTMAQVLGALRRLHGAEPLGQTFCPFERIAALAAEARACAAPVPDDIDALLADAALIRGAIAAAGFDRRFSRNDGTASNLMLRFEGSGLAPDGVRLVDFDLAGDFDPWFEVGALLNEATAFDPERRQAIEIYAGRCTEALLARCRLYGAVDDLMWGLWGITRAVTVRRPGIEFFKYGQWRLLHARTTLAARDFELWLRQL
;
A
#
# COMPACT_ATOMS: atom_id res chain seq x y z
N MET A 1 -4.15 -7.68 34.45
CA MET A 1 -2.89 -7.47 33.72
C MET A 1 -2.85 -8.48 32.59
N ARG A 2 -2.85 -8.08 31.30
CA ARG A 2 -2.66 -9.07 30.22
C ARG A 2 -1.24 -9.65 30.34
N PRO A 3 -1.03 -10.96 30.10
CA PRO A 3 0.32 -11.52 30.09
C PRO A 3 1.20 -10.76 29.09
N PRO A 4 2.52 -10.66 29.33
CA PRO A 4 3.44 -10.06 28.37
C PRO A 4 3.32 -10.79 27.04
N GLU A 5 3.31 -10.03 25.95
CA GLU A 5 3.26 -10.61 24.61
C GLU A 5 4.53 -11.46 24.40
N PRO A 6 4.41 -12.67 23.79
CA PRO A 6 5.59 -13.48 23.48
C PRO A 6 6.59 -12.70 22.63
N ASP A 7 7.88 -13.03 22.69
CA ASP A 7 8.88 -12.40 21.84
C ASP A 7 8.60 -12.63 20.34
N PHE A 8 9.25 -11.83 19.49
CA PHE A 8 9.04 -11.84 18.04
C PHE A 8 9.23 -13.23 17.41
N ALA A 9 10.32 -13.93 17.75
CA ALA A 9 10.62 -15.23 17.18
C ALA A 9 9.57 -16.27 17.59
N THR A 10 9.14 -16.25 18.85
CA THR A 10 8.10 -17.13 19.39
C THR A 10 6.76 -16.88 18.71
N ARG A 11 6.38 -15.61 18.48
CA ARG A 11 5.14 -15.28 17.74
C ARG A 11 5.15 -15.80 16.31
N ILE A 12 6.28 -15.68 15.61
CA ILE A 12 6.44 -16.15 14.24
C ILE A 12 6.43 -17.69 14.19
N ALA A 13 7.17 -18.36 15.07
CA ALA A 13 7.17 -19.82 15.15
C ALA A 13 5.76 -20.38 15.44
N ALA A 14 5.05 -19.79 16.40
CA ALA A 14 3.68 -20.18 16.73
C ALA A 14 2.69 -19.96 15.57
N ALA A 15 2.88 -18.87 14.81
CA ALA A 15 2.09 -18.59 13.61
C ALA A 15 2.36 -19.62 12.49
N LEU A 16 3.63 -19.97 12.26
CA LEU A 16 4.00 -20.96 11.25
C LEU A 16 3.53 -22.38 11.62
N ALA A 17 3.59 -22.75 12.89
CA ALA A 17 3.18 -24.09 13.35
C ALA A 17 1.69 -24.42 13.08
N ARG A 18 0.88 -23.42 12.73
CA ARG A 18 -0.54 -23.57 12.34
C ARG A 18 -0.73 -23.81 10.84
N LEU A 19 0.30 -23.59 10.03
CA LEU A 19 0.23 -23.82 8.60
C LEU A 19 0.58 -25.29 8.29
N PRO A 20 -0.21 -25.96 7.42
CA PRO A 20 0.12 -27.30 6.97
C PRO A 20 1.52 -27.38 6.35
N GLY A 21 2.35 -28.30 6.84
CA GLY A 21 3.75 -28.48 6.40
C GLY A 21 4.76 -27.52 7.04
N TRP A 22 4.38 -26.82 8.12
CA TRP A 22 5.21 -25.89 8.89
C TRP A 22 5.20 -26.18 10.41
N GLU A 23 4.68 -27.33 10.83
CA GLU A 23 4.34 -27.68 12.21
C GLU A 23 5.56 -27.92 13.11
N ALA A 24 6.69 -28.34 12.55
CA ALA A 24 7.91 -28.63 13.31
C ALA A 24 9.19 -28.45 12.47
N GLY A 25 10.20 -27.82 13.07
CA GLY A 25 11.55 -27.71 12.51
C GLY A 25 12.39 -26.63 13.19
N THR A 26 13.71 -26.84 13.26
CA THR A 26 14.65 -25.77 13.56
C THR A 26 14.57 -24.74 12.43
N ALA A 27 14.17 -23.52 12.80
CA ALA A 27 14.10 -22.41 11.86
C ALA A 27 14.90 -21.24 12.42
N GLN A 28 15.75 -20.67 11.59
CA GLN A 28 16.36 -19.38 11.89
C GLN A 28 15.36 -18.31 11.52
N ILE A 29 14.92 -17.54 12.52
CA ILE A 29 13.94 -16.47 12.37
C ILE A 29 14.66 -15.15 12.60
N ALA A 30 14.70 -14.32 11.56
CA ALA A 30 15.27 -12.98 11.61
C ALA A 30 14.21 -11.93 11.26
N LEU A 31 14.39 -10.71 11.75
CA LEU A 31 13.56 -9.58 11.33
C LEU A 31 13.83 -9.26 9.86
N ALA A 32 12.81 -9.29 9.00
CA ALA A 32 12.95 -8.95 7.59
C ALA A 32 12.63 -7.48 7.29
N ALA A 33 11.67 -6.91 8.03
CA ALA A 33 11.33 -5.50 7.92
C ALA A 33 10.97 -4.93 9.29
N ALA A 34 11.69 -3.89 9.70
CA ALA A 34 11.36 -3.16 10.91
C ALA A 34 10.12 -2.28 10.67
N PRO A 35 9.18 -2.22 11.64
CA PRO A 35 7.99 -1.38 11.54
C PRO A 35 8.37 0.10 11.63
N VAL A 36 7.93 0.88 10.65
CA VAL A 36 8.12 2.33 10.60
C VAL A 36 6.86 2.96 10.02
N ALA A 37 6.37 4.05 10.64
CA ALA A 37 5.28 4.85 10.10
C ALA A 37 5.77 6.19 9.51
N SER A 38 6.81 6.80 10.08
CA SER A 38 7.43 8.04 9.59
C SER A 38 8.95 7.92 9.62
N PRO A 39 9.68 8.33 8.55
CA PRO A 39 9.18 9.02 7.36
C PRO A 39 8.59 8.09 6.28
N THR A 40 8.58 6.78 6.50
CA THR A 40 8.11 5.78 5.53
C THR A 40 7.10 4.85 6.18
N HIS A 41 6.04 4.47 5.47
CA HIS A 41 5.02 3.53 5.95
C HIS A 41 5.38 2.09 5.57
N ARG A 42 5.85 1.28 6.53
CA ARG A 42 6.27 -0.10 6.29
C ARG A 42 6.09 -0.99 7.51
N ALA A 43 5.58 -2.20 7.30
CA ALA A 43 5.54 -3.29 8.29
C ALA A 43 4.85 -2.93 9.62
N VAL A 44 3.98 -1.92 9.65
CA VAL A 44 3.26 -1.50 10.86
C VAL A 44 1.99 -2.31 11.10
N ALA A 45 1.47 -3.01 10.09
CA ALA A 45 0.30 -3.87 10.22
C ALA A 45 0.64 -5.34 10.49
N SER A 46 1.92 -5.72 10.45
CA SER A 46 2.36 -7.11 10.54
C SER A 46 3.79 -7.24 11.05
N ASP A 47 4.04 -8.31 11.82
CA ASP A 47 5.40 -8.82 12.02
C ASP A 47 5.92 -9.38 10.68
N CYS A 48 7.07 -8.88 10.22
CA CYS A 48 7.71 -9.31 8.98
C CYS A 48 9.03 -10.04 9.27
N ALA A 49 9.07 -11.34 9.05
CA ALA A 49 10.21 -12.20 9.36
C ALA A 49 10.81 -12.83 8.11
N ARG A 50 12.12 -13.05 8.14
CA ARG A 50 12.81 -13.94 7.21
C ARG A 50 13.04 -15.24 7.96
N VAL A 51 12.55 -16.34 7.39
CA VAL A 51 12.60 -17.65 8.02
C VAL A 51 13.35 -18.62 7.12
N ARG A 52 14.39 -19.25 7.66
CA ARG A 52 15.17 -20.29 6.98
C ARG A 52 15.04 -21.59 7.75
N ARG A 53 14.51 -22.62 7.07
CA ARG A 53 14.50 -24.01 7.57
C ARG A 53 15.72 -24.75 7.03
N ASP A 54 16.15 -25.77 7.75
CA ASP A 54 17.31 -26.58 7.33
C ASP A 54 17.07 -27.20 5.94
N GLY A 55 18.02 -27.00 5.03
CA GLY A 55 17.95 -27.52 3.66
C GLY A 55 16.95 -26.82 2.73
N ALA A 56 16.35 -25.70 3.12
CA ALA A 56 15.41 -24.94 2.31
C ALA A 56 15.86 -23.49 2.10
N ASP A 57 15.42 -22.89 0.99
CA ASP A 57 15.62 -21.47 0.74
C ASP A 57 14.88 -20.60 1.78
N PRO A 58 15.40 -19.41 2.12
CA PRO A 58 14.70 -18.47 2.97
C PRO A 58 13.33 -18.08 2.40
N VAL A 59 12.38 -17.86 3.30
CA VAL A 59 11.06 -17.33 2.96
C VAL A 59 10.80 -16.02 3.72
N PHE A 60 9.94 -15.18 3.16
CA PHE A 60 9.41 -14.00 3.84
C PHE A 60 8.06 -14.34 4.46
N VAL A 61 7.92 -14.15 5.77
CA VAL A 61 6.71 -14.43 6.53
C VAL A 61 6.12 -13.12 7.00
N LYS A 62 4.86 -12.85 6.63
CA LYS A 62 4.08 -11.73 7.15
C LYS A 62 3.01 -12.29 8.09
N ARG A 63 3.15 -12.02 9.38
CA ARG A 63 2.17 -12.34 10.42
C ARG A 63 1.45 -11.07 10.81
N ARG A 64 0.15 -11.00 10.51
CA ARG A 64 -0.69 -9.84 10.80
C ARG A 64 -0.86 -9.64 12.30
N HIS A 65 -0.94 -8.38 12.71
CA HIS A 65 -1.35 -8.04 14.06
C HIS A 65 -2.88 -8.08 14.17
N ALA A 66 -3.41 -8.68 15.24
CA ALA A 66 -4.85 -8.85 15.41
C ALA A 66 -5.60 -7.51 15.51
N ASP A 67 -4.97 -6.49 16.08
CA ASP A 67 -5.47 -5.11 16.19
C ASP A 67 -5.45 -4.33 14.86
N MET A 68 -4.93 -4.93 13.79
CA MET A 68 -4.92 -4.37 12.43
C MET A 68 -5.78 -5.18 11.47
N ALA A 69 -6.43 -6.27 11.91
CA ALA A 69 -7.13 -7.20 11.02
C ALA A 69 -8.21 -6.53 10.13
N ALA A 70 -8.89 -5.50 10.65
CA ALA A 70 -9.92 -4.76 9.93
C ALA A 70 -9.37 -3.85 8.81
N ASP A 71 -8.06 -3.61 8.78
CA ASP A 71 -7.43 -2.76 7.77
C ASP A 71 -7.08 -3.53 6.49
N LEU A 72 -7.24 -4.85 6.49
CA LEU A 72 -6.85 -5.72 5.39
C LEU A 72 -8.07 -6.25 4.63
N ARG A 73 -7.88 -6.44 3.33
CA ARG A 73 -8.94 -6.93 2.43
C ARG A 73 -8.90 -8.45 2.34
N PRO A 74 -10.08 -9.11 2.25
CA PRO A 74 -10.14 -10.56 2.03
C PRO A 74 -9.43 -11.00 0.73
N ALA A 75 -9.36 -10.13 -0.27
CA ALA A 75 -8.69 -10.39 -1.54
C ALA A 75 -7.16 -10.50 -1.46
N MET A 76 -6.52 -10.07 -0.36
CA MET A 76 -5.07 -9.93 -0.27
C MET A 76 -4.29 -11.19 -0.70
N ALA A 77 -4.71 -12.36 -0.22
CA ALA A 77 -4.01 -13.61 -0.51
C ALA A 77 -4.09 -13.97 -1.99
N GLU A 78 -5.30 -13.88 -2.54
CA GLU A 78 -5.57 -14.15 -3.95
C GLU A 78 -4.85 -13.14 -4.85
N ALA A 79 -4.86 -11.86 -4.47
CA ALA A 79 -4.13 -10.81 -5.16
C ALA A 79 -2.61 -11.07 -5.15
N THR A 80 -2.05 -11.45 -4.01
CA THR A 80 -0.63 -11.80 -3.88
C THR A 80 -0.28 -12.99 -4.77
N ARG A 81 -1.10 -14.05 -4.73
CA ARG A 81 -0.93 -15.26 -5.56
C ARG A 81 -0.93 -14.91 -7.05
N ARG A 82 -1.90 -14.11 -7.49
CA ARG A 82 -2.07 -13.72 -8.90
C ARG A 82 -0.96 -12.79 -9.37
N ALA A 83 -0.55 -11.81 -8.57
CA ALA A 83 0.59 -10.96 -8.89
C ALA A 83 1.89 -11.75 -8.97
N GLY A 84 2.09 -12.73 -8.09
CA GLY A 84 3.21 -13.68 -8.16
C GLY A 84 3.22 -14.49 -9.45
N ALA A 85 2.06 -15.01 -9.88
CA ALA A 85 1.92 -15.75 -11.14
C ALA A 85 2.21 -14.89 -12.38
N LEU A 86 2.00 -13.57 -12.30
CA LEU A 86 2.35 -12.62 -13.37
C LEU A 86 3.84 -12.22 -13.36
N GLY A 87 4.62 -12.71 -12.40
CA GLY A 87 6.00 -12.27 -12.16
C GLY A 87 6.11 -10.85 -11.61
N LEU A 88 5.00 -10.27 -11.13
CA LEU A 88 4.93 -8.89 -10.63
C LEU A 88 5.09 -8.80 -9.12
N GLY A 89 4.92 -9.89 -8.38
CA GLY A 89 5.12 -9.96 -6.93
C GLY A 89 5.88 -11.24 -6.52
N PRO A 90 6.21 -11.41 -5.24
CA PRO A 90 6.73 -12.68 -4.73
C PRO A 90 5.66 -13.78 -4.82
N ALA A 91 6.07 -15.01 -5.04
CA ALA A 91 5.15 -16.15 -5.05
C ALA A 91 4.58 -16.39 -3.64
N LEU A 92 3.26 -16.60 -3.54
CA LEU A 92 2.61 -17.05 -2.30
C LEU A 92 2.86 -18.56 -2.14
N LEU A 93 3.62 -18.94 -1.12
CA LEU A 93 4.02 -20.32 -0.84
C LEU A 93 3.06 -21.03 0.11
N ALA A 94 2.53 -20.31 1.11
CA ALA A 94 1.57 -20.83 2.07
C ALA A 94 0.76 -19.71 2.74
N GLY A 95 -0.37 -20.09 3.36
CA GLY A 95 -1.23 -19.17 4.11
C GLY A 95 -2.23 -18.41 3.22
N GLY A 96 -2.91 -17.43 3.83
CA GLY A 96 -3.88 -16.58 3.12
C GLY A 96 -5.29 -17.17 2.90
N GLY A 97 -5.58 -18.38 3.39
CA GLY A 97 -6.96 -18.91 3.44
C GLY A 97 -7.79 -18.30 4.56
N ALA A 98 -9.12 -18.53 4.54
CA ALA A 98 -10.03 -18.13 5.62
C ALA A 98 -9.67 -18.73 6.99
N GLU A 99 -8.94 -19.86 6.98
CA GLU A 99 -8.42 -20.58 8.16
C GLU A 99 -7.00 -20.13 8.57
N GLY A 100 -6.30 -19.34 7.73
CA GLY A 100 -4.98 -18.83 8.06
C GLY A 100 -5.12 -17.64 9.00
N ASP A 101 -4.61 -17.76 10.23
CA ASP A 101 -4.59 -16.78 11.34
C ASP A 101 -3.82 -15.48 11.03
N GLY A 102 -4.03 -14.91 9.84
CA GLY A 102 -3.36 -13.74 9.35
C GLY A 102 -1.91 -13.95 8.95
N VAL A 103 -1.53 -15.17 8.57
CA VAL A 103 -0.15 -15.50 8.15
C VAL A 103 -0.10 -15.72 6.64
N VAL A 104 0.87 -15.10 5.99
CA VAL A 104 1.28 -15.44 4.61
C VAL A 104 2.77 -15.72 4.57
N VAL A 105 3.14 -16.73 3.78
CA VAL A 105 4.51 -17.11 3.50
C VAL A 105 4.77 -16.87 2.02
N LEU A 106 5.77 -16.05 1.73
CA LEU A 106 6.12 -15.59 0.39
C LEU A 106 7.54 -16.05 0.05
N ALA A 107 7.81 -16.24 -1.24
CA ALA A 107 9.18 -16.36 -1.72
C ALA A 107 9.97 -15.12 -1.26
N ASP A 108 11.15 -15.35 -0.66
CA ASP A 108 12.00 -14.25 -0.21
C ASP A 108 12.58 -13.49 -1.41
N LEU A 109 12.80 -12.19 -1.21
CA LEU A 109 13.50 -11.32 -2.15
C LEU A 109 14.80 -10.87 -1.46
N PRO A 110 15.83 -11.73 -1.44
CA PRO A 110 17.11 -11.39 -0.82
C PRO A 110 17.90 -10.41 -1.70
N GLU A 111 19.07 -9.98 -1.24
CA GLU A 111 19.97 -9.19 -2.08
C GLU A 111 20.16 -9.84 -3.47
N PRO A 112 20.19 -9.05 -4.56
CA PRO A 112 20.27 -7.58 -4.60
C PRO A 112 18.92 -6.86 -4.57
N TRP A 113 17.81 -7.51 -4.22
CA TRP A 113 16.53 -6.84 -4.03
C TRP A 113 16.55 -5.92 -2.81
N ARG A 114 16.00 -4.71 -2.97
CA ARG A 114 15.81 -3.75 -1.87
C ARG A 114 14.52 -2.97 -2.03
N TYR A 115 14.00 -2.43 -0.93
CA TYR A 115 12.90 -1.47 -1.00
C TYR A 115 13.29 -0.26 -1.86
N ALA A 116 12.34 0.21 -2.67
CA ALA A 116 12.47 1.48 -3.36
C ALA A 116 12.48 2.63 -2.35
N ARG A 117 13.15 3.70 -2.74
CA ARG A 117 13.12 5.02 -2.11
C ARG A 117 12.50 5.97 -3.11
N VAL A 118 11.87 7.04 -2.62
CA VAL A 118 11.33 8.10 -3.49
C VAL A 118 12.40 8.65 -4.46
N GLY A 119 13.67 8.71 -4.02
CA GLY A 119 14.80 9.10 -4.87
C GLY A 119 15.06 8.16 -6.05
N ASP A 120 14.77 6.86 -5.93
CA ASP A 120 14.91 5.92 -7.05
C ASP A 120 13.88 6.20 -8.15
N LEU A 121 12.72 6.73 -7.79
CA LEU A 121 11.62 7.04 -8.71
C LEU A 121 11.82 8.36 -9.47
N GLN A 122 12.91 9.10 -9.19
CA GLN A 122 13.29 10.28 -9.99
C GLN A 122 13.96 9.89 -11.31
N ASP A 123 14.49 8.67 -11.38
CA ASP A 123 15.04 8.11 -12.62
C ASP A 123 13.90 7.70 -13.56
N ALA A 124 13.92 8.25 -14.78
CA ALA A 124 12.83 8.08 -15.74
C ALA A 124 12.67 6.62 -16.18
N ASP A 125 13.78 5.88 -16.32
CA ASP A 125 13.76 4.47 -16.71
C ASP A 125 13.19 3.60 -15.59
N THR A 126 13.58 3.86 -14.34
CA THR A 126 13.02 3.20 -13.15
C THR A 126 11.53 3.47 -13.02
N MET A 127 11.11 4.74 -13.13
CA MET A 127 9.68 5.11 -13.13
C MET A 127 8.93 4.39 -14.26
N ALA A 128 9.51 4.31 -15.46
CA ALA A 128 8.87 3.63 -16.58
C ALA A 128 8.70 2.13 -16.35
N GLN A 129 9.68 1.45 -15.75
CA GLN A 129 9.56 0.04 -15.39
C GLN A 129 8.51 -0.20 -14.30
N VAL A 130 8.42 0.69 -13.30
CA VAL A 130 7.39 0.62 -12.24
C VAL A 130 5.99 0.81 -12.84
N LEU A 131 5.79 1.84 -13.65
CA LEU A 131 4.50 2.08 -14.33
C LEU A 131 4.16 0.95 -15.31
N GLY A 132 5.16 0.35 -15.96
CA GLY A 132 5.00 -0.84 -16.78
C GLY A 132 4.50 -2.05 -15.97
N ALA A 133 5.04 -2.27 -14.77
CA ALA A 133 4.58 -3.31 -13.84
C ALA A 133 3.13 -3.06 -13.38
N LEU A 134 2.79 -1.81 -13.01
CA LEU A 134 1.41 -1.43 -12.66
C LEU A 134 0.45 -1.63 -13.83
N ARG A 135 0.84 -1.23 -15.05
CA ARG A 135 0.01 -1.42 -16.25
C ARG A 135 -0.24 -2.90 -16.53
N ARG A 136 0.76 -3.77 -16.34
CA ARG A 136 0.58 -5.24 -16.45
C ARG A 136 -0.37 -5.78 -15.38
N LEU A 137 -0.29 -5.28 -14.14
CA LEU A 137 -1.21 -5.67 -13.06
C LEU A 137 -2.65 -5.25 -13.41
N HIS A 138 -2.84 -3.98 -13.76
CA HIS A 138 -4.14 -3.39 -14.08
C HIS A 138 -4.76 -3.97 -15.37
N GLY A 139 -3.94 -4.52 -16.27
CA GLY A 139 -4.38 -5.24 -17.47
C GLY A 139 -4.75 -6.70 -17.23
N ALA A 140 -4.50 -7.26 -16.04
CA ALA A 140 -4.93 -8.60 -15.69
C ALA A 140 -6.44 -8.66 -15.40
N GLU A 141 -6.98 -9.88 -15.34
CA GLU A 141 -8.40 -10.09 -14.98
C GLU A 141 -8.73 -9.42 -13.63
N PRO A 142 -9.96 -8.93 -13.41
CA PRO A 142 -10.39 -8.45 -12.09
C PRO A 142 -10.29 -9.52 -11.00
N LEU A 143 -10.09 -9.12 -9.74
CA LEU A 143 -10.10 -10.01 -8.56
C LEU A 143 -11.49 -10.56 -8.23
N GLY A 144 -12.55 -9.88 -8.69
CA GLY A 144 -13.93 -10.16 -8.30
C GLY A 144 -14.29 -9.60 -6.92
N GLN A 145 -13.43 -8.78 -6.32
CA GLN A 145 -13.65 -8.15 -5.02
C GLN A 145 -13.39 -6.65 -5.12
N THR A 146 -14.37 -5.83 -4.78
CA THR A 146 -14.26 -4.38 -4.93
C THR A 146 -13.50 -3.72 -3.78
N PHE A 147 -12.75 -2.68 -4.13
CA PHE A 147 -12.23 -1.70 -3.19
C PHE A 147 -12.81 -0.32 -3.53
N CYS A 148 -12.94 0.56 -2.54
CA CYS A 148 -13.33 1.95 -2.74
C CYS A 148 -12.67 2.83 -1.67
N PRO A 149 -11.73 3.72 -2.03
CA PRO A 149 -11.03 4.55 -1.05
C PRO A 149 -11.98 5.54 -0.36
N PHE A 150 -13.05 5.98 -1.02
CA PHE A 150 -14.03 6.88 -0.42
C PHE A 150 -14.87 6.19 0.67
N GLU A 151 -15.22 4.91 0.48
CA GLU A 151 -15.88 4.12 1.54
C GLU A 151 -14.93 3.86 2.70
N ARG A 152 -13.65 3.64 2.39
CA ARG A 152 -12.61 3.47 3.41
C ARG A 152 -12.41 4.75 4.22
N ILE A 153 -12.38 5.92 3.59
CA ILE A 153 -12.33 7.23 4.26
C ILE A 153 -13.54 7.40 5.19
N ALA A 154 -14.75 7.10 4.72
CA ALA A 154 -15.96 7.20 5.55
C ALA A 154 -15.89 6.28 6.78
N ALA A 155 -15.43 5.04 6.60
CA ALA A 155 -15.24 4.10 7.70
C ALA A 155 -14.17 4.58 8.71
N LEU A 156 -13.04 5.06 8.22
CA LEU A 156 -11.97 5.60 9.08
C LEU A 156 -12.40 6.87 9.82
N ALA A 157 -13.16 7.76 9.18
CA ALA A 157 -13.70 8.95 9.84
C ALA A 157 -14.71 8.59 10.95
N ALA A 158 -15.57 7.59 10.72
CA ALA A 158 -16.47 7.08 11.74
C ALA A 158 -15.69 6.44 12.90
N GLU A 159 -14.64 5.66 12.60
CA GLU A 159 -13.76 5.06 13.60
C GLU A 159 -13.03 6.12 14.43
N ALA A 160 -12.43 7.12 13.78
CA ALA A 160 -11.74 8.24 14.41
C ALA A 160 -12.66 8.98 15.39
N ARG A 161 -13.92 9.25 15.00
CA ARG A 161 -14.92 9.86 15.88
C ARG A 161 -15.27 8.94 17.06
N ALA A 162 -15.47 7.65 16.81
CA ALA A 162 -15.84 6.68 17.84
C ALA A 162 -14.76 6.50 18.92
N CYS A 163 -13.48 6.58 18.54
CA CYS A 163 -12.36 6.51 19.49
C CYS A 163 -11.86 7.87 19.98
N ALA A 164 -12.56 8.96 19.64
CA ALA A 164 -12.18 10.34 19.97
C ALA A 164 -10.73 10.67 19.56
N ALA A 165 -10.33 10.21 18.37
CA ALA A 165 -9.00 10.48 17.84
C ALA A 165 -8.79 12.00 17.62
N PRO A 166 -7.58 12.52 17.84
CA PRO A 166 -7.25 13.94 17.70
C PRO A 166 -7.11 14.35 16.22
N VAL A 167 -8.22 14.34 15.49
CA VAL A 167 -8.30 14.83 14.11
C VAL A 167 -8.25 16.38 14.07
N PRO A 168 -7.76 16.99 12.97
CA PRO A 168 -7.79 18.44 12.79
C PRO A 168 -9.20 19.03 12.77
N ASP A 169 -9.34 20.29 13.19
CA ASP A 169 -10.62 21.01 13.26
C ASP A 169 -11.35 21.11 11.90
N ASP A 170 -10.59 21.12 10.80
CA ASP A 170 -11.10 21.24 9.44
C ASP A 170 -11.41 19.88 8.77
N ILE A 171 -11.37 18.77 9.51
CA ILE A 171 -11.55 17.44 8.94
C ILE A 171 -12.89 17.27 8.20
N ASP A 172 -13.97 17.88 8.68
CA ASP A 172 -15.27 17.79 8.04
C ASP A 172 -15.30 18.49 6.67
N ALA A 173 -14.51 19.56 6.49
CA ALA A 173 -14.34 20.21 5.19
C ALA A 173 -13.56 19.29 4.22
N LEU A 174 -12.47 18.68 4.67
CA LEU A 174 -11.70 17.72 3.86
C LEU A 174 -12.55 16.50 3.43
N LEU A 175 -13.44 16.03 4.32
CA LEU A 175 -14.39 14.95 4.01
C LEU A 175 -15.44 15.39 2.97
N ALA A 176 -15.91 16.64 3.02
CA ALA A 176 -16.81 17.20 2.03
C ALA A 176 -16.13 17.31 0.65
N ASP A 177 -14.88 17.78 0.61
CA ASP A 177 -14.08 17.84 -0.63
C ASP A 177 -13.87 16.44 -1.22
N ALA A 178 -13.57 15.44 -0.41
CA ALA A 178 -13.48 14.05 -0.86
C ALA A 178 -14.81 13.53 -1.45
N ALA A 179 -15.95 13.99 -0.94
CA ALA A 179 -17.26 13.66 -1.50
C ALA A 179 -17.49 14.34 -2.86
N LEU A 180 -17.00 15.57 -3.07
CA LEU A 180 -17.02 16.24 -4.37
C LEU A 180 -16.17 15.46 -5.39
N ILE A 181 -14.97 15.03 -5.00
CA ILE A 181 -14.11 14.18 -5.85
C ILE A 181 -14.84 12.88 -6.21
N ARG A 182 -15.44 12.21 -5.23
CA ARG A 182 -16.20 10.97 -5.47
C ARG A 182 -17.30 11.19 -6.52
N GLY A 183 -18.03 12.29 -6.42
CA GLY A 183 -19.08 12.66 -7.37
C GLY A 183 -18.54 12.88 -8.78
N ALA A 184 -17.47 13.66 -8.93
CA ALA A 184 -16.86 13.95 -10.22
C ALA A 184 -16.26 12.69 -10.88
N ILE A 185 -15.56 11.84 -10.12
CA ILE A 185 -15.05 10.55 -10.60
C ILE A 185 -16.18 9.62 -11.05
N ALA A 186 -17.26 9.55 -10.28
CA ALA A 186 -18.41 8.72 -10.65
C ALA A 186 -19.10 9.23 -11.93
N ALA A 187 -19.20 10.55 -12.10
CA ALA A 187 -19.75 11.17 -13.30
C ALA A 187 -18.87 10.93 -14.55
N ALA A 188 -17.55 11.01 -14.39
CA ALA A 188 -16.58 10.71 -15.45
C ALA A 188 -16.55 9.21 -15.84
N GLY A 189 -16.92 8.34 -14.90
CA GLY A 189 -16.82 6.90 -15.05
C GLY A 189 -15.40 6.37 -14.87
N PHE A 190 -15.30 5.06 -14.62
CA PHE A 190 -14.05 4.32 -14.55
C PHE A 190 -14.25 2.83 -14.77
N ASP A 191 -13.19 2.18 -15.24
CA ASP A 191 -13.08 0.73 -15.25
C ASP A 191 -12.57 0.24 -13.91
N ARG A 192 -13.20 -0.82 -13.39
CA ARG A 192 -12.69 -1.54 -12.22
C ARG A 192 -11.66 -2.56 -12.67
N ARG A 193 -10.42 -2.41 -12.21
CA ARG A 193 -9.28 -3.25 -12.56
C ARG A 193 -8.62 -3.78 -11.29
N PHE A 194 -7.93 -4.92 -11.41
CA PHE A 194 -7.16 -5.47 -10.31
C PHE A 194 -6.03 -4.50 -9.94
N SER A 195 -6.20 -3.81 -8.80
CA SER A 195 -5.22 -2.88 -8.23
C SER A 195 -4.82 -3.29 -6.81
N ARG A 196 -3.63 -2.86 -6.39
CA ARG A 196 -3.18 -2.97 -4.99
C ARG A 196 -3.86 -1.93 -4.11
N ASN A 197 -4.20 -0.79 -4.72
CA ASN A 197 -4.77 0.37 -4.04
C ASN A 197 -3.86 0.96 -2.94
N ASP A 198 -2.55 0.72 -3.08
CA ASP A 198 -1.49 1.29 -2.25
C ASP A 198 -0.30 1.64 -3.16
N GLY A 199 -0.23 2.90 -3.58
CA GLY A 199 0.76 3.40 -4.53
C GLY A 199 2.12 3.71 -3.91
N THR A 200 2.36 3.38 -2.63
CA THR A 200 3.55 3.88 -1.94
C THR A 200 4.86 3.23 -2.43
N ALA A 201 5.93 4.03 -2.49
CA ALA A 201 7.26 3.59 -2.92
C ALA A 201 7.81 2.48 -2.01
N SER A 202 7.49 2.50 -0.72
CA SER A 202 7.88 1.47 0.24
C SER A 202 7.29 0.08 -0.03
N ASN A 203 6.29 0.01 -0.90
CA ASN A 203 5.69 -1.25 -1.36
C ASN A 203 6.20 -1.68 -2.74
N LEU A 204 7.34 -1.13 -3.17
CA LEU A 204 8.09 -1.56 -4.34
C LEU A 204 9.42 -2.17 -3.89
N MET A 205 9.75 -3.33 -4.45
CA MET A 205 11.07 -3.95 -4.36
C MET A 205 11.77 -3.79 -5.71
N LEU A 206 12.98 -3.26 -5.69
CA LEU A 206 13.81 -2.98 -6.86
C LEU A 206 15.06 -3.85 -6.84
N ARG A 207 15.45 -4.34 -8.02
CA ARG A 207 16.69 -5.06 -8.27
C ARG A 207 17.49 -4.34 -9.34
N PHE A 208 18.68 -3.89 -8.98
CA PHE A 208 19.60 -3.20 -9.89
C PHE A 208 20.65 -4.17 -10.42
N GLU A 209 21.03 -3.98 -11.68
CA GLU A 209 22.14 -4.66 -12.34
C GLU A 209 23.04 -3.59 -12.97
N GLY A 210 24.26 -3.44 -12.44
CA GLY A 210 25.14 -2.32 -12.79
C GLY A 210 24.58 -0.98 -12.30
N SER A 211 24.53 0.03 -13.18
CA SER A 211 24.02 1.37 -12.87
C SER A 211 22.51 1.52 -13.06
N GLY A 212 21.82 0.51 -13.58
CA GLY A 212 20.41 0.58 -13.95
C GLY A 212 19.56 -0.49 -13.27
N LEU A 213 18.23 -0.34 -13.37
CA LEU A 213 17.30 -1.34 -12.91
C LEU A 213 17.33 -2.56 -13.86
N ALA A 214 17.45 -3.75 -13.29
CA ALA A 214 17.51 -5.00 -14.06
C ALA A 214 16.21 -5.20 -14.88
N PRO A 215 16.25 -5.94 -16.00
CA PRO A 215 15.04 -6.44 -16.63
C PRO A 215 14.18 -7.21 -15.62
N ASP A 216 12.88 -6.93 -15.60
CA ASP A 216 11.93 -7.42 -14.59
C ASP A 216 12.40 -7.15 -13.15
N GLY A 217 13.17 -6.07 -12.94
CA GLY A 217 13.74 -5.64 -11.66
C GLY A 217 12.75 -4.95 -10.73
N VAL A 218 11.45 -5.04 -11.01
CA VAL A 218 10.38 -4.51 -10.16
C VAL A 218 9.57 -5.66 -9.59
N ARG A 219 9.33 -5.64 -8.28
CA ARG A 219 8.27 -6.42 -7.64
C ARG A 219 7.38 -5.48 -6.84
N LEU A 220 6.08 -5.58 -7.11
CA LEU A 220 5.03 -5.01 -6.32
C LEU A 220 4.82 -5.90 -5.09
N VAL A 221 4.87 -5.32 -3.91
CA VAL A 221 4.60 -6.01 -2.65
C VAL A 221 3.44 -5.33 -1.93
N ASP A 222 3.02 -5.96 -0.84
CA ASP A 222 1.90 -5.54 0.00
C ASP A 222 0.56 -5.35 -0.73
N PHE A 223 -0.21 -6.44 -0.80
CA PHE A 223 -1.54 -6.46 -1.41
C PHE A 223 -2.65 -6.34 -0.36
N ASP A 224 -2.35 -5.78 0.82
CA ASP A 224 -3.31 -5.71 1.94
C ASP A 224 -4.59 -4.95 1.58
N LEU A 225 -4.50 -3.92 0.73
CA LEU A 225 -5.63 -3.14 0.21
C LEU A 225 -6.14 -3.59 -1.16
N ALA A 226 -5.66 -4.73 -1.67
CA ALA A 226 -5.97 -5.15 -3.02
C ALA A 226 -7.47 -5.38 -3.24
N GLY A 227 -7.92 -4.99 -4.44
CA GLY A 227 -9.31 -5.05 -4.85
C GLY A 227 -9.50 -4.30 -6.16
N ASP A 228 -10.64 -4.55 -6.80
CA ASP A 228 -10.99 -3.94 -8.07
C ASP A 228 -11.51 -2.52 -7.86
N PHE A 229 -10.77 -1.56 -8.40
CA PHE A 229 -11.13 -0.15 -8.40
C PHE A 229 -10.54 0.55 -9.64
N ASP A 230 -10.66 1.87 -9.71
CA ASP A 230 -10.00 2.65 -10.74
C ASP A 230 -8.46 2.56 -10.60
N PRO A 231 -7.73 2.07 -11.62
CA PRO A 231 -6.27 1.98 -11.57
C PRO A 231 -5.58 3.34 -11.42
N TRP A 232 -6.24 4.44 -11.79
CA TRP A 232 -5.72 5.78 -11.58
C TRP A 232 -5.63 6.18 -10.11
N PHE A 233 -6.33 5.49 -9.20
CA PHE A 233 -6.14 5.71 -7.77
C PHE A 233 -4.72 5.33 -7.34
N GLU A 234 -4.29 4.13 -7.71
CA GLU A 234 -2.96 3.62 -7.39
C GLU A 234 -1.85 4.40 -8.11
N VAL A 235 -2.05 4.74 -9.39
CA VAL A 235 -1.12 5.58 -10.15
C VAL A 235 -1.06 7.00 -9.54
N GLY A 236 -2.20 7.62 -9.24
CA GLY A 236 -2.27 8.93 -8.62
C GLY A 236 -1.54 8.98 -7.29
N ALA A 237 -1.74 7.97 -6.43
CA ALA A 237 -1.03 7.83 -5.16
C ALA A 237 0.49 7.75 -5.35
N LEU A 238 0.98 6.90 -6.27
CA LEU A 238 2.41 6.80 -6.59
C LEU A 238 2.98 8.13 -7.07
N LEU A 239 2.31 8.81 -8.00
CA LEU A 239 2.80 10.08 -8.54
C LEU A 239 2.75 11.20 -7.50
N ASN A 240 1.78 11.17 -6.60
CA ASN A 240 1.67 12.13 -5.51
C ASN A 240 2.85 12.02 -4.53
N GLU A 241 3.34 10.81 -4.27
CA GLU A 241 4.55 10.61 -3.45
C GLU A 241 5.85 10.85 -4.24
N ALA A 242 5.90 10.40 -5.50
CA ALA A 242 7.14 10.34 -6.26
C ALA A 242 7.47 11.62 -7.04
N THR A 243 6.49 12.48 -7.34
CA THR A 243 6.72 13.66 -8.20
C THR A 243 6.41 14.94 -7.46
N ALA A 244 7.37 15.88 -7.45
CA ALA A 244 7.19 17.20 -6.87
C ALA A 244 6.47 18.16 -7.81
N PHE A 245 6.70 18.03 -9.13
CA PHE A 245 6.20 18.97 -10.12
C PHE A 245 5.43 18.29 -11.25
N ASP A 246 4.73 19.15 -11.99
CA ASP A 246 3.87 18.79 -13.10
C ASP A 246 4.58 18.16 -14.30
N PRO A 247 5.77 18.61 -14.73
CA PRO A 247 6.47 18.01 -15.87
C PRO A 247 6.72 16.51 -15.68
N GLU A 248 7.24 16.09 -14.53
CA GLU A 248 7.51 14.69 -14.20
C GLU A 248 6.21 13.89 -14.11
N ARG A 249 5.17 14.49 -13.50
CA ARG A 249 3.84 13.86 -13.41
C ARG A 249 3.22 13.64 -14.78
N ARG A 250 3.29 14.63 -15.68
CA ARG A 250 2.79 14.52 -17.06
C ARG A 250 3.56 13.45 -17.83
N GLN A 251 4.89 13.42 -17.71
CA GLN A 251 5.72 12.39 -18.31
C GLN A 251 5.33 10.99 -17.83
N ALA A 252 5.11 10.81 -16.53
CA ALA A 252 4.69 9.53 -15.97
C ALA A 252 3.29 9.10 -16.44
N ILE A 253 2.33 10.02 -16.54
CA ILE A 253 1.01 9.75 -17.12
C ILE A 253 1.12 9.30 -18.58
N GLU A 254 1.94 10.00 -19.37
CA GLU A 254 2.22 9.64 -20.77
C GLU A 254 2.81 8.22 -20.88
N ILE A 255 3.78 7.87 -20.02
CA ILE A 255 4.39 6.54 -19.98
C ILE A 255 3.34 5.45 -19.68
N TYR A 256 2.47 5.71 -18.71
CA TYR A 256 1.47 4.73 -18.26
C TYR A 256 0.34 4.54 -19.29
N ALA A 257 -0.25 5.64 -19.78
CA ALA A 257 -1.45 5.62 -20.62
C ALA A 257 -1.21 5.80 -22.13
N GLY A 258 0.02 6.09 -22.54
CA GLY A 258 0.38 6.44 -23.92
C GLY A 258 -0.16 7.80 -24.37
N ARG A 259 -0.69 8.59 -23.44
CA ARG A 259 -1.14 9.98 -23.61
C ARG A 259 -1.30 10.65 -22.25
N CYS A 260 -1.08 11.95 -22.19
CA CYS A 260 -1.37 12.79 -21.04
C CYS A 260 -2.42 13.84 -21.43
N THR A 261 -3.62 13.71 -20.86
CA THR A 261 -4.68 14.73 -20.97
C THR A 261 -4.83 15.48 -19.66
N GLU A 262 -5.38 16.70 -19.70
CA GLU A 262 -5.65 17.46 -18.47
C GLU A 262 -6.63 16.71 -17.54
N ALA A 263 -7.57 15.94 -18.10
CA ALA A 263 -8.45 15.05 -17.33
C ALA A 263 -7.67 13.99 -16.54
N LEU A 264 -6.66 13.35 -17.16
CA LEU A 264 -5.83 12.35 -16.47
C LEU A 264 -4.94 12.99 -15.40
N LEU A 265 -4.38 14.17 -15.69
CA LEU A 265 -3.61 14.91 -14.71
C LEU A 265 -4.46 15.34 -13.51
N ALA A 266 -5.66 15.85 -13.76
CA ALA A 266 -6.64 16.17 -12.71
C ALA A 266 -7.00 14.93 -11.89
N ARG A 267 -7.31 13.81 -12.55
CA ARG A 267 -7.62 12.52 -11.89
C ARG A 267 -6.51 12.06 -10.96
N CYS A 268 -5.25 12.11 -11.40
CA CYS A 268 -4.09 11.77 -10.57
C CYS A 268 -3.95 12.68 -9.35
N ARG A 269 -4.11 14.00 -9.50
CA ARG A 269 -4.04 14.96 -8.38
C ARG A 269 -5.12 14.69 -7.34
N LEU A 270 -6.35 14.54 -7.81
CA LEU A 270 -7.51 14.31 -6.94
C LEU A 270 -7.38 12.97 -6.21
N TYR A 271 -6.94 11.91 -6.89
CA TYR A 271 -6.67 10.63 -6.21
C TYR A 271 -5.49 10.67 -5.27
N GLY A 272 -4.44 11.45 -5.56
CA GLY A 272 -3.35 11.71 -4.62
C GLY A 272 -3.87 12.30 -3.30
N ALA A 273 -4.74 13.32 -3.38
CA ALA A 273 -5.37 13.91 -2.20
C ALA A 273 -6.28 12.92 -1.44
N VAL A 274 -7.02 12.07 -2.16
CA VAL A 274 -7.86 11.01 -1.57
C VAL A 274 -7.00 9.99 -0.82
N ASP A 275 -5.88 9.58 -1.40
CA ASP A 275 -4.92 8.66 -0.77
C ASP A 275 -4.28 9.30 0.48
N ASP A 276 -3.91 10.58 0.43
CA ASP A 276 -3.42 11.34 1.59
C ASP A 276 -4.47 11.42 2.70
N LEU A 277 -5.71 11.75 2.38
CA LEU A 277 -6.79 11.83 3.38
C LEU A 277 -7.07 10.46 4.02
N MET A 278 -7.12 9.39 3.22
CA MET A 278 -7.34 8.03 3.69
C MET A 278 -6.26 7.61 4.70
N TRP A 279 -4.98 7.74 4.33
CA TRP A 279 -3.87 7.36 5.19
C TRP A 279 -3.66 8.32 6.36
N GLY A 280 -4.05 9.58 6.19
CA GLY A 280 -4.10 10.59 7.24
C GLY A 280 -5.04 10.21 8.37
N LEU A 281 -6.30 9.91 8.03
CA LEU A 281 -7.30 9.41 8.98
C LEU A 281 -6.86 8.09 9.61
N TRP A 282 -6.30 7.17 8.83
CA TRP A 282 -5.77 5.91 9.34
C TRP A 282 -4.67 6.15 10.38
N GLY A 283 -3.67 7.00 10.09
CA GLY A 283 -2.56 7.28 11.00
C GLY A 283 -3.01 7.90 12.33
N ILE A 284 -3.89 8.90 12.28
CA ILE A 284 -4.44 9.54 13.49
C ILE A 284 -5.27 8.55 14.31
N THR A 285 -6.07 7.70 13.66
CA THR A 285 -6.88 6.69 14.34
C THR A 285 -5.99 5.62 14.99
N ARG A 286 -4.99 5.11 14.28
CA ARG A 286 -4.07 4.09 14.82
C ARG A 286 -3.18 4.63 15.94
N ALA A 287 -2.88 5.93 15.95
CA ALA A 287 -2.18 6.56 17.06
C ALA A 287 -2.89 6.40 18.41
N VAL A 288 -4.22 6.29 18.41
CA VAL A 288 -5.00 6.10 19.65
C VAL A 288 -5.42 4.65 19.87
N THR A 289 -5.67 3.88 18.80
CA THR A 289 -6.18 2.50 18.92
C THR A 289 -5.09 1.44 19.05
N VAL A 290 -3.84 1.76 18.67
CA VAL A 290 -2.73 0.79 18.60
C VAL A 290 -1.63 1.16 19.57
N ARG A 291 -1.21 0.20 20.40
CA ARG A 291 -0.12 0.37 21.36
C ARG A 291 1.16 -0.28 20.85
N ARG A 292 1.97 0.47 20.09
CA ARG A 292 3.31 0.04 19.68
C ARG A 292 4.31 1.19 19.91
N PRO A 293 4.97 1.20 21.08
CA PRO A 293 5.95 2.24 21.42
C PRO A 293 7.05 2.33 20.35
N GLY A 294 7.43 3.55 19.96
CA GLY A 294 8.46 3.80 18.95
C GLY A 294 7.94 3.86 17.50
N ILE A 295 6.65 3.61 17.26
CA ILE A 295 6.02 3.84 15.94
C ILE A 295 5.20 5.13 15.98
N GLU A 296 5.59 6.10 15.15
CA GLU A 296 5.02 7.44 15.11
C GLU A 296 3.79 7.55 14.18
N PHE A 297 2.69 6.87 14.53
CA PHE A 297 1.44 6.89 13.74
C PHE A 297 0.83 8.30 13.65
N PHE A 298 0.83 9.06 14.75
CA PHE A 298 0.24 10.39 14.79
C PHE A 298 0.98 11.34 13.85
N LYS A 299 2.31 11.35 13.92
CA LYS A 299 3.16 12.13 13.01
C LYS A 299 2.89 11.78 11.54
N TYR A 300 2.82 10.49 11.22
CA TYR A 300 2.47 10.04 9.87
C TYR A 300 1.11 10.57 9.42
N GLY A 301 0.07 10.40 10.26
CA GLY A 301 -1.28 10.87 9.97
C GLY A 301 -1.35 12.39 9.75
N GLN A 302 -0.67 13.17 10.59
CA GLN A 302 -0.61 14.63 10.45
C GLN A 302 0.04 15.08 9.14
N TRP A 303 1.14 14.45 8.73
CA TRP A 303 1.81 14.78 7.46
C TRP A 303 0.93 14.48 6.25
N ARG A 304 0.23 13.35 6.26
CA ARG A 304 -0.69 12.96 5.19
C ARG A 304 -1.90 13.91 5.13
N LEU A 305 -2.49 14.27 6.26
CA LEU A 305 -3.59 15.26 6.28
C LEU A 305 -3.13 16.64 5.83
N LEU A 306 -1.90 17.06 6.14
CA LEU A 306 -1.34 18.31 5.63
C LEU A 306 -1.20 18.28 4.10
N HIS A 307 -0.76 17.16 3.53
CA HIS A 307 -0.63 17.02 2.07
C HIS A 307 -2.00 17.04 1.39
N ALA A 308 -2.98 16.29 1.91
CA ALA A 308 -4.37 16.34 1.45
C ALA A 308 -4.91 17.77 1.48
N ARG A 309 -4.76 18.48 2.60
CA ARG A 309 -5.20 19.86 2.75
C ARG A 309 -4.55 20.78 1.71
N THR A 310 -3.24 20.63 1.49
CA THR A 310 -2.49 21.45 0.52
C THR A 310 -3.07 21.30 -0.88
N THR A 311 -3.37 20.06 -1.29
CA THR A 311 -3.92 19.78 -2.61
C THR A 311 -5.38 20.22 -2.74
N LEU A 312 -6.21 19.97 -1.71
CA LEU A 312 -7.63 20.32 -1.74
C LEU A 312 -7.87 21.84 -1.63
N ALA A 313 -6.99 22.56 -0.95
CA ALA A 313 -7.03 24.02 -0.88
C ALA A 313 -6.41 24.73 -2.11
N ALA A 314 -5.92 23.97 -3.10
CA ALA A 314 -5.36 24.55 -4.31
C ALA A 314 -6.42 25.36 -5.07
N ARG A 315 -6.02 26.52 -5.59
CA ARG A 315 -6.91 27.41 -6.36
C ARG A 315 -7.58 26.70 -7.54
N ASP A 316 -6.89 25.72 -8.12
CA ASP A 316 -7.36 24.98 -9.29
C ASP A 316 -8.19 23.74 -8.93
N PHE A 317 -8.49 23.49 -7.64
CA PHE A 317 -9.24 22.30 -7.21
C PHE A 317 -10.58 22.16 -7.94
N GLU A 318 -11.39 23.22 -7.98
CA GLU A 318 -12.66 23.21 -8.72
C GLU A 318 -12.48 23.01 -10.23
N LEU A 319 -11.38 23.50 -10.80
CA LEU A 319 -11.06 23.29 -12.21
C LEU A 319 -10.77 21.80 -12.46
N TRP A 320 -9.99 21.15 -11.60
CA TRP A 320 -9.69 19.73 -11.72
C TRP A 320 -10.96 18.88 -11.65
N LEU A 321 -11.90 19.21 -10.75
CA LEU A 321 -13.20 18.53 -10.69
C LEU A 321 -13.99 18.63 -12.00
N ARG A 322 -13.95 19.79 -12.67
CA ARG A 322 -14.65 20.04 -13.95
C ARG A 322 -13.94 19.45 -15.16
N GLN A 323 -12.67 19.10 -15.03
CA GLN A 323 -11.85 18.49 -16.09
C GLN A 323 -11.99 16.96 -16.16
N LEU A 324 -12.57 16.33 -15.12
CA LEU A 324 -12.81 14.88 -15.08
C LEU A 324 -13.83 14.42 -16.13
#